data_AF-A0A351MM57-F1
#
_entry.id   AF-A0A351MM57-F1
#
_cell.length_a   1.000
_cell.length_b   1.000
_cell.length_c   1.000
_cell.angle_alpha   90.00
_cell.angle_beta   90.00
_cell.angle_gamma   90.00
#
_symmetry.space_group_name_H-M   'P 1'
#
loop_
_entity.id
_entity.type
_entity.pdbx_description
1 polymer ?
#
loop_
_entity_poly.entity_id
_entity_poly.type
_entity_poly.pdbx_seq_one_letter_code
_entity_poly.pdbx_strand_id
1 'polypeptide(L)'
;MFDQYLYTRAREAGLPLFHLGASWAFEATVAQIEEARHAPAAEWLSARVPAGPETRLVVRWSAGAWAIDAQTYDGRWITACREIDGTDVGILLDYLTKTGCYLI
;
A
#
# COMPACT_ATOMS: atom_id res chain seq x y z
N MET A 1 -11.02 -11.81 9.92
CA MET A 1 -12.33 -11.46 9.31
C MET A 1 -12.25 -10.12 8.59
N PHE A 2 -11.53 -9.14 9.16
CA PHE A 2 -11.26 -7.84 8.53
C PHE A 2 -10.50 -7.93 7.19
N ASP A 3 -9.63 -8.93 7.03
CA ASP A 3 -8.75 -9.06 5.85
C ASP A 3 -9.50 -9.57 4.62
N GLN A 4 -10.47 -10.47 4.81
CA GLN A 4 -11.35 -10.93 3.74
C GLN A 4 -12.29 -9.80 3.30
N TYR A 5 -12.70 -8.92 4.21
CA TYR A 5 -13.49 -7.74 3.89
C TYR A 5 -12.70 -6.73 3.03
N LEU A 6 -11.46 -6.41 3.39
CA LEU A 6 -10.61 -5.51 2.60
C LEU A 6 -10.26 -6.10 1.23
N TYR A 7 -10.03 -7.41 1.14
CA TYR A 7 -9.88 -8.11 -0.14
C TYR A 7 -11.12 -7.98 -1.02
N THR A 8 -12.30 -8.27 -0.47
CA THR A 8 -13.57 -8.16 -1.22
C THR A 8 -13.81 -6.72 -1.68
N ARG A 9 -13.61 -5.73 -0.80
CA ARG A 9 -13.72 -4.31 -1.17
C ARG A 9 -12.79 -3.94 -2.31
N ALA A 10 -11.52 -4.31 -2.23
CA ALA A 10 -10.55 -3.99 -3.28
C ALA A 10 -10.93 -4.63 -4.62
N ARG A 11 -11.47 -5.86 -4.60
CA ARG A 11 -11.99 -6.50 -5.82
C ARG A 11 -13.24 -5.83 -6.36
N GLU A 12 -14.20 -5.47 -5.51
CA GLU A 12 -15.43 -4.79 -5.92
C GLU A 12 -15.15 -3.39 -6.48
N ALA A 13 -14.09 -2.74 -6.01
CA ALA A 13 -13.58 -1.48 -6.52
C ALA A 13 -12.84 -1.61 -7.87
N GLY A 14 -12.60 -2.82 -8.38
CA GLY A 14 -11.84 -3.05 -9.60
C GLY A 14 -10.34 -2.78 -9.46
N LEU A 15 -9.80 -2.70 -8.24
CA LEU A 15 -8.37 -2.53 -8.02
C LEU A 15 -7.59 -3.76 -8.49
N PRO A 16 -6.50 -3.60 -9.25
CA PRO A 16 -5.64 -4.71 -9.62
C PRO A 16 -4.95 -5.25 -8.35
N LEU A 17 -5.39 -6.43 -7.91
CA LEU A 17 -4.77 -7.18 -6.84
C LEU A 17 -3.84 -8.24 -7.42
N PHE A 18 -2.61 -8.28 -6.94
CA PHE A 18 -1.60 -9.26 -7.32
C PHE A 18 -1.39 -10.27 -6.21
N HIS A 19 -1.20 -11.54 -6.59
CA HIS A 19 -0.85 -12.60 -5.66
C HIS A 19 0.67 -12.72 -5.52
N LEU A 20 1.16 -12.63 -4.29
CA LEU A 20 2.57 -12.83 -3.91
C LEU A 20 2.65 -14.12 -3.06
N GLY A 21 2.48 -15.27 -3.71
CA GLY A 21 2.39 -16.56 -3.02
C GLY A 21 1.16 -16.66 -2.12
N ALA A 22 1.36 -16.78 -0.80
CA ALA A 22 0.28 -16.78 0.20
C ALA A 22 -0.24 -15.38 0.58
N SER A 23 0.31 -14.33 -0.05
CA SER A 23 -0.02 -12.93 0.22
C SER A 23 -0.77 -12.33 -0.96
N TRP A 24 -1.48 -11.24 -0.70
CA TRP A 24 -2.13 -10.42 -1.71
C TRP A 24 -1.66 -8.97 -1.55
N ALA A 25 -1.57 -8.25 -2.65
CA ALA A 25 -1.02 -6.90 -2.67
C ALA A 25 -1.63 -6.02 -3.74
N PHE A 26 -1.53 -4.70 -3.56
CA PHE A 26 -1.85 -3.68 -4.55
C PHE A 26 -0.78 -2.60 -4.55
N GLU A 27 -0.70 -1.85 -5.65
CA GLU A 27 0.19 -0.69 -5.76
C GLU A 27 -0.51 0.59 -5.30
N ALA A 28 0.25 1.45 -4.64
CA ALA A 28 -0.13 2.83 -4.32
C ALA A 28 1.10 3.74 -4.46
N THR A 29 0.91 5.04 -4.56
CA THR A 29 2.00 6.01 -4.53
C THR A 29 2.24 6.55 -3.12
N VAL A 30 3.42 7.13 -2.89
CA VAL A 30 3.72 7.85 -1.65
C VAL A 30 2.63 8.88 -1.32
N ALA A 31 2.23 9.72 -2.29
CA ALA A 31 1.23 10.76 -2.05
C ALA A 31 -0.12 10.19 -1.59
N GLN A 32 -0.55 9.07 -2.17
CA GLN A 32 -1.80 8.40 -1.79
C GLN A 32 -1.74 7.86 -0.36
N ILE A 33 -0.60 7.32 0.05
CA ILE A 33 -0.40 6.80 1.41
C ILE A 33 -0.26 7.93 2.42
N GLU A 34 0.44 9.01 2.09
CA GLU A 34 0.51 10.21 2.95
C GLU A 34 -0.87 10.79 3.21
N GLU A 35 -1.72 10.87 2.18
CA GLU A 35 -3.11 11.32 2.29
C GLU A 35 -3.92 10.40 3.20
N ALA A 36 -3.82 9.07 3.00
CA ALA A 36 -4.56 8.10 3.79
C ALA A 36 -4.13 8.04 5.26
N ARG A 37 -2.83 8.22 5.54
CA ARG A 37 -2.25 8.16 6.89
C ARG A 37 -2.19 9.51 7.60
N HIS A 38 -2.46 10.60 6.90
CA HIS A 38 -2.24 11.97 7.37
C HIS A 38 -0.82 12.19 7.94
N ALA A 39 0.18 11.51 7.36
CA ALA A 39 1.56 11.54 7.85
C ALA A 39 2.56 11.55 6.67
N PRO A 40 3.54 12.47 6.65
CA PRO A 40 4.50 12.57 5.57
C PRO A 40 5.41 11.33 5.50
N ALA A 41 5.81 10.95 4.29
CA ALA A 41 6.64 9.80 3.98
C ALA A 41 7.95 9.79 4.75
N ALA A 42 8.52 10.97 5.01
CA ALA A 42 9.74 11.11 5.80
C ALA A 42 9.65 10.50 7.22
N GLU A 43 8.43 10.36 7.78
CA GLU A 43 8.22 9.81 9.13
C GLU A 43 8.17 8.28 9.16
N TRP A 44 7.87 7.62 8.05
CA TRP A 44 7.62 6.18 8.01
C TRP A 44 8.34 5.43 6.90
N LEU A 45 8.93 6.13 5.94
CA LEU A 45 9.69 5.57 4.83
C LEU A 45 11.18 5.60 5.15
N SER A 46 11.90 4.53 4.80
CA SER A 46 13.35 4.50 4.96
C SER A 46 14.04 5.51 4.05
N ALA A 47 15.10 6.17 4.53
CA ALA A 47 15.92 7.10 3.73
C ALA A 47 16.55 6.47 2.47
N ARG A 48 16.54 5.13 2.34
CA ARG A 48 17.02 4.40 1.17
C ARG A 48 15.99 4.31 0.04
N VAL A 49 14.77 4.76 0.27
CA VAL A 49 13.65 4.72 -0.69
C VAL A 49 13.43 6.14 -1.24
N PRO A 50 13.13 6.28 -2.54
CA PRO A 50 12.64 7.55 -3.08
C PRO A 50 11.38 8.00 -2.34
N ALA A 51 11.36 9.21 -1.81
CA ALA A 51 10.19 9.78 -1.12
C ALA A 51 9.38 10.72 -2.03
N GLY A 52 9.57 10.62 -3.35
CA GLY A 52 8.81 11.43 -4.31
C GLY A 52 7.34 11.01 -4.33
N PRO A 53 6.38 11.94 -4.58
CA PRO A 53 4.95 11.67 -4.48
C PRO A 53 4.47 10.54 -5.40
N GLU A 54 5.12 10.37 -6.56
CA GLU A 54 4.84 9.32 -7.56
C GLU A 54 5.58 8.00 -7.29
N THR A 55 6.35 7.90 -6.20
CA THR A 55 7.10 6.68 -5.91
C THR A 55 6.11 5.56 -5.63
N ARG A 56 6.22 4.48 -6.42
CA ARG A 56 5.39 3.29 -6.28
C ARG A 56 5.77 2.49 -5.04
N LEU A 57 4.74 2.06 -4.33
CA LEU A 57 4.80 1.27 -3.11
C LEU A 57 3.84 0.10 -3.26
N VAL A 58 4.19 -1.01 -2.63
CA VAL A 58 3.37 -2.23 -2.65
C VAL A 58 2.79 -2.41 -1.26
N VAL A 59 1.48 -2.23 -1.14
CA VAL A 59 0.75 -2.53 0.09
C VAL A 59 0.35 -4.00 0.04
N ARG A 60 0.89 -4.80 0.95
CA ARG A 60 0.64 -6.24 1.01
C ARG A 60 0.03 -6.67 2.33
N TRP A 61 -0.85 -7.66 2.26
CA TRP A 61 -1.27 -8.45 3.42
C TRP A 61 -0.55 -9.78 3.44
N SER A 62 0.10 -10.09 4.57
CA SER A 62 0.83 -11.35 4.73
C SER A 62 0.82 -11.80 6.17
N ALA A 63 0.58 -13.09 6.39
CA ALA A 63 0.68 -13.75 7.71
C ALA A 63 -0.06 -13.03 8.85
N GLY A 64 -1.20 -12.37 8.57
CA GLY A 64 -1.98 -11.69 9.60
C GLY A 64 -1.64 -10.21 9.80
N ALA A 65 -0.80 -9.61 8.95
CA ALA A 65 -0.44 -8.19 9.06
C ALA A 65 -0.31 -7.50 7.70
N TRP A 66 -0.60 -6.19 7.68
CA TRP A 66 -0.36 -5.31 6.55
C TRP A 66 1.06 -4.76 6.59
N ALA A 67 1.67 -4.62 5.42
CA ALA A 67 3.00 -4.04 5.25
C ALA A 67 3.07 -3.22 3.96
N ILE A 68 3.95 -2.21 3.95
CA ILE A 68 4.34 -1.51 2.73
C ILE A 68 5.75 -1.97 2.40
N ASP A 69 5.89 -2.55 1.22
CA ASP A 69 7.16 -2.78 0.58
C ASP A 69 7.45 -1.65 -0.42
N ALA A 70 8.73 -1.30 -0.54
CA ALA A 70 9.18 -0.21 -1.39
C ALA A 70 10.48 -0.59 -2.09
N GLN A 71 10.69 -0.04 -3.28
CA GLN A 71 11.93 -0.21 -4.01
C GLN A 71 12.93 0.89 -3.62
N THR A 72 14.13 0.50 -3.22
CA THR A 72 15.23 1.41 -2.89
C THR A 72 15.90 1.97 -4.15
N TYR A 73 16.74 3.01 -3.99
CA TYR A 73 17.48 3.62 -5.11
C TYR A 73 18.36 2.63 -5.90
N ASP A 74 18.81 1.55 -5.26
CA ASP A 74 19.60 0.46 -5.90
C ASP A 74 18.73 -0.67 -6.48
N GLY A 75 17.41 -0.48 -6.54
CA GLY A 75 16.46 -1.41 -7.18
C GLY A 75 16.03 -2.59 -6.29
N ARG A 76 16.48 -2.65 -5.04
CA ARG A 76 16.09 -3.72 -4.10
C ARG A 76 14.73 -3.45 -3.47
N TRP A 77 13.97 -4.50 -3.22
CA TRP A 77 12.73 -4.38 -2.46
C TRP A 77 12.99 -4.55 -0.96
N ILE A 78 12.47 -3.62 -0.16
CA ILE A 78 12.52 -3.68 1.30
C ILE A 78 11.12 -3.45 1.88
N THR A 79 10.86 -3.99 3.07
CA THR A 79 9.67 -3.59 3.84
C THR A 79 9.94 -2.26 4.52
N ALA A 80 9.32 -1.20 4.03
CA ALA A 80 9.47 0.16 4.54
C ALA A 80 8.64 0.39 5.81
N CYS A 81 7.44 -0.20 5.88
CA CYS A 81 6.58 -0.13 7.05
C CYS A 81 6.00 -1.52 7.36
N ARG A 82 6.14 -1.95 8.61
CA ARG A 82 5.53 -3.18 9.13
C ARG A 82 4.30 -2.82 9.95
N GLU A 83 3.27 -3.66 9.87
CA GLU A 83 2.07 -3.59 10.70
C GLU A 83 1.29 -2.27 10.54
N ILE A 84 0.88 -2.01 9.30
CA ILE A 84 -0.01 -0.88 9.00
C ILE A 84 -1.38 -1.18 9.60
N ASP A 85 -2.01 -0.17 10.20
CA ASP A 85 -3.37 -0.30 10.71
C ASP A 85 -4.34 -0.63 9.55
N GLY A 86 -5.20 -1.63 9.75
CA GLY A 86 -6.20 -2.00 8.75
C GLY A 86 -7.18 -0.85 8.43
N THR A 87 -7.37 0.08 9.36
CA THR A 87 -8.15 1.31 9.19
C THR A 87 -7.51 2.24 8.16
N ASP A 88 -6.20 2.48 8.25
CA ASP A 88 -5.44 3.27 7.26
C ASP A 88 -5.53 2.64 5.88
N VAL A 89 -5.44 1.30 5.82
CA VAL A 89 -5.61 0.56 4.56
C VAL A 89 -7.03 0.69 4.02
N GLY A 90 -8.05 0.66 4.89
CA GLY A 90 -9.45 0.90 4.51
C GLY A 90 -9.66 2.29 3.92
N ILE A 91 -9.07 3.33 4.54
CA ILE A 91 -9.11 4.72 4.05
C ILE A 91 -8.40 4.82 2.69
N LEU A 92 -7.23 4.19 2.55
CA LEU A 92 -6.47 4.16 1.30
C LEU A 92 -7.29 3.52 0.17
N LEU A 93 -7.91 2.36 0.42
CA LEU A 93 -8.77 1.69 -0.57
C LEU A 93 -9.95 2.59 -0.97
N ASP A 94 -10.56 3.30 -0.02
CA ASP A 94 -11.66 4.22 -0.30
C ASP A 94 -11.21 5.42 -1.13
N TYR A 95 -10.01 5.93 -0.88
CA TYR A 95 -9.41 7.00 -1.66
C TYR A 95 -9.13 6.55 -3.10
N LEU A 96 -8.49 5.38 -3.27
CA LEU A 96 -8.16 4.82 -4.59
C LEU A 96 -9.41 4.54 -5.43
N THR A 97 -10.45 3.99 -4.80
CA THR A 97 -11.73 3.69 -5.46
C THR A 97 -12.43 4.96 -5.94
N LYS A 98 -12.41 6.04 -5.15
CA LYS A 98 -13.06 7.32 -5.49
C LYS A 98 -12.32 8.09 -6.57
N THR A 99 -11.00 8.03 -6.58
CA THR A 99 -10.17 8.81 -7.50
C THR A 99 -10.00 8.13 -8.87
N GLY A 100 -10.28 6.82 -8.95
CA GLY A 100 -10.03 6.05 -10.17
C GLY A 100 -8.55 5.97 -10.54
N CYS A 101 -7.65 6.32 -9.61
CA CYS A 101 -6.21 6.28 -9.78
C CYS A 101 -5.71 4.85 -9.58
N TYR A 102 -5.94 4.00 -10.57
CA TYR A 102 -5.39 2.65 -10.63
C TYR A 102 -4.00 2.72 -11.26
N LEU A 103 -2.96 2.32 -10.53
CA LEU A 103 -1.68 1.99 -11.14
C LEU A 103 -1.85 0.66 -11.89
N ILE A 104 -1.71 0.71 -13.22
CA ILE A 104 -1.64 -0.46 -14.10
C ILE A 104 -0.19 -0.97 -14.14
#